data_AF-A0A1V4UYI0-F1
#
_entry.id   AF-A0A1V4UYI0-F1
#
_cell.length_a   1.000
_cell.length_b   1.000
_cell.length_c   1.000
_cell.angle_alpha   90.00
_cell.angle_beta   90.00
_cell.angle_gamma   90.00
#
_symmetry.space_group_name_H-M   'P 1'
#
loop_
_entity.id
_entity.type
_entity.pdbx_description
1 polymer ?
#
loop_
_entity_poly.entity_id
_entity_poly.type
_entity_poly.pdbx_seq_one_letter_code
_entity_poly.pdbx_strand_id
1 'polypeptide(L)'
;MNFLPDVYIECEECKGRRYNQETLEVKYKGKSIAEALDMTVEEAREHFENIPAIRSKLDTLLGVGLGYIKLGQSSTTLSGGEAQRIKLTRELAKKGTGRTIYLLDEPTTGLHFDDVKKLIHVLDDLVSKGNTVVVIEHNLDVIKSADYLIDMGPEGGNAGGLVVATGTPEQVAEVMESHTGRFLRARLNPEIEPVPVASRAGLNGRRKKAVCAAVKI
;
A
#
# COMPACT_ATOMS: atom_id res chain seq x y z
N MET A 1 23.51 27.79 11.08
CA MET A 1 22.72 26.59 10.77
C MET A 1 21.33 27.07 10.39
N ASN A 2 20.89 26.82 9.16
CA ASN A 2 19.51 27.08 8.79
C ASN A 2 18.62 26.08 9.53
N PHE A 3 17.66 26.58 10.29
CA PHE A 3 16.75 25.80 11.14
C PHE A 3 15.51 25.30 10.39
N LEU A 4 15.32 25.75 9.15
CA LEU A 4 14.13 25.46 8.35
C LEU A 4 14.44 24.37 7.31
N PRO A 5 13.45 23.51 6.98
CA PRO A 5 13.58 22.58 5.87
C PRO A 5 13.68 23.32 4.54
N ASP A 6 14.24 22.64 3.53
CA ASP A 6 14.36 23.20 2.19
C ASP A 6 12.98 23.54 1.59
N VAL A 7 12.93 24.65 0.84
CA VAL A 7 11.73 25.12 0.15
C VAL A 7 11.98 25.11 -1.35
N TYR A 8 11.01 24.61 -2.11
CA TYR A 8 11.04 24.62 -3.56
C TYR A 8 10.40 25.91 -4.07
N ILE A 9 11.15 26.67 -4.88
CA ILE A 9 10.69 27.92 -5.51
C ILE A 9 10.42 27.64 -6.98
N GLU A 10 9.33 28.20 -7.51
CA GLU A 10 9.00 28.11 -8.92
C GLU A 10 10.05 28.84 -9.78
N CYS A 11 10.46 28.20 -10.87
CA CYS A 11 11.39 28.80 -11.81
C CYS A 11 10.73 29.97 -12.55
N GLU A 12 11.33 31.16 -12.49
CA GLU A 12 10.80 32.38 -13.13
C GLU A 12 10.81 32.31 -14.66
N GLU A 13 11.74 31.55 -15.24
CA GLU A 13 11.91 31.43 -16.69
C GLU A 13 10.84 30.54 -17.33
N CYS A 14 10.68 29.31 -16.81
CA CYS A 14 9.72 28.35 -17.36
C CYS A 14 8.36 28.33 -16.63
N LYS A 15 8.20 29.07 -15.52
CA LYS A 15 6.97 29.11 -14.70
C LYS A 15 6.45 27.70 -14.36
N GLY A 16 7.37 26.87 -13.86
CA GLY A 16 7.09 25.49 -13.49
C GLY A 16 6.83 24.51 -14.64
N ARG A 17 6.87 24.95 -15.91
CA ARG A 17 6.60 24.09 -17.08
C ARG A 17 7.70 23.09 -17.39
N ARG A 18 8.94 23.33 -16.92
CA ARG A 18 10.13 22.46 -17.09
C ARG A 18 10.68 22.33 -18.51
N TYR A 19 10.13 23.07 -19.47
CA TYR A 19 10.53 23.06 -20.88
C TYR A 19 10.62 24.49 -21.42
N ASN A 20 11.41 24.70 -22.47
CA ASN A 20 11.49 25.96 -23.21
C ASN A 20 10.27 26.18 -24.11
N GLN A 21 10.13 27.41 -24.63
CA GLN A 21 8.97 27.83 -25.42
C GLN A 21 8.80 26.97 -26.68
N GLU A 22 9.89 26.70 -27.40
CA GLU A 22 9.89 25.96 -28.66
C GLU A 22 9.38 24.53 -28.48
N THR A 23 9.70 23.88 -27.35
CA THR A 23 9.18 22.53 -27.04
C THR A 23 7.69 22.54 -26.75
N LEU A 24 7.17 23.61 -26.11
CA LEU A 24 5.76 23.72 -25.74
C LEU A 24 4.83 24.02 -26.92
N GLU A 25 5.37 24.43 -28.06
CA GLU A 25 4.61 24.62 -29.30
C GLU A 25 4.17 23.29 -29.92
N VAL A 26 4.89 22.19 -29.64
CA VAL A 26 4.54 20.85 -30.13
C VAL A 26 3.36 20.30 -29.32
N LYS A 27 2.28 19.97 -30.01
CA LYS A 27 1.02 19.52 -29.38
C LYS A 27 0.55 18.16 -29.88
N TYR A 28 0.04 17.36 -28.95
CA TYR A 28 -0.71 16.14 -29.23
C TYR A 28 -2.15 16.34 -28.73
N LYS A 29 -3.14 16.10 -29.60
CA LYS A 29 -4.57 16.36 -29.28
C LYS A 29 -4.81 17.73 -28.61
N GLY A 30 -4.12 18.76 -29.07
CA GLY A 30 -4.24 20.12 -28.57
C GLY A 30 -3.49 20.43 -27.26
N LYS A 31 -2.82 19.46 -26.63
CA LYS A 31 -2.03 19.65 -25.40
C LYS A 31 -0.52 19.51 -25.66
N SER A 32 0.26 20.38 -25.05
CA SER A 32 1.73 20.31 -24.96
C SER A 32 2.19 19.26 -23.94
N ILE A 33 3.49 18.94 -23.90
CA ILE A 33 4.04 17.99 -22.93
C ILE A 33 3.86 18.45 -21.48
N ALA A 34 3.99 19.75 -21.20
CA ALA A 34 3.78 20.28 -19.85
C ALA A 34 2.31 20.16 -19.42
N GLU A 35 1.36 20.43 -20.32
CA GLU A 35 -0.06 20.23 -20.05
C GLU A 35 -0.40 18.74 -19.87
N ALA A 36 0.28 17.86 -20.61
CA ALA A 36 0.09 16.43 -20.46
C ALA A 36 0.62 15.91 -19.11
N LEU A 37 1.74 16.44 -18.64
CA LEU A 37 2.28 16.13 -17.31
C LEU A 37 1.46 16.74 -16.16
N ASP A 38 0.68 17.78 -16.43
CA ASP A 38 -0.19 18.40 -15.41
C ASP A 38 -1.56 17.72 -15.28
N MET A 39 -1.90 16.78 -16.17
CA MET A 39 -3.11 15.96 -16.09
C MET A 39 -3.05 14.98 -14.92
N THR A 40 -4.21 14.69 -14.34
CA THR A 40 -4.36 13.53 -13.44
C THR A 40 -4.19 12.21 -14.20
N VAL A 41 -3.94 11.11 -13.50
CA VAL A 41 -3.89 9.78 -14.11
C VAL A 41 -5.22 9.44 -14.80
N GLU A 42 -6.36 9.81 -14.21
CA GLU A 42 -7.70 9.61 -14.80
C GLU A 42 -7.84 10.37 -16.14
N GLU A 43 -7.54 11.66 -16.14
CA GLU A 43 -7.60 12.50 -17.35
C GLU A 43 -6.64 12.00 -18.43
N ALA A 44 -5.41 11.64 -18.03
CA ALA A 44 -4.41 11.12 -18.95
C ALA A 44 -4.84 9.79 -19.57
N ARG A 45 -5.54 8.94 -18.81
CA ARG A 45 -6.01 7.64 -19.31
C ARG A 45 -6.99 7.82 -20.46
N GLU A 46 -7.90 8.78 -20.36
CA GLU A 46 -8.81 9.15 -21.45
C GLU A 46 -8.05 9.79 -22.62
N HIS A 47 -7.17 10.74 -22.33
CA HIS A 47 -6.40 11.46 -23.35
C HIS A 47 -5.57 10.50 -24.25
N PHE A 48 -4.94 9.49 -23.64
CA PHE A 48 -4.08 8.51 -24.28
C PHE A 48 -4.76 7.16 -24.59
N GLU A 49 -6.09 7.11 -24.65
CA GLU A 49 -6.85 5.88 -24.91
C GLU A 49 -6.39 5.08 -26.15
N ASN A 50 -5.93 5.78 -27.19
CA ASN A 50 -5.51 5.24 -28.49
C ASN A 50 -4.03 4.82 -28.53
N ILE A 51 -3.31 4.92 -27.40
CA ILE A 51 -1.91 4.51 -27.29
C ILE A 51 -1.81 3.37 -26.27
N PRO A 52 -1.95 2.10 -26.70
CA PRO A 52 -2.05 0.96 -25.79
C PRO A 52 -0.91 0.85 -24.77
N ALA A 53 0.32 1.16 -25.19
CA ALA A 53 1.50 1.08 -24.32
C ALA A 53 1.53 2.13 -23.19
N ILE A 54 0.83 3.26 -23.36
CA ILE A 54 0.65 4.27 -22.32
C ILE A 54 -0.57 3.90 -21.48
N ARG A 55 -1.69 3.63 -22.14
CA ARG A 55 -2.94 3.23 -21.50
C ARG A 55 -2.76 2.10 -20.49
N SER A 56 -2.02 1.04 -20.84
CA SER A 56 -1.81 -0.10 -19.92
C SER A 56 -1.11 0.30 -18.62
N LYS A 57 -0.20 1.29 -18.66
CA LYS A 57 0.50 1.81 -17.47
C LYS A 57 -0.42 2.70 -16.64
N LEU A 58 -1.26 3.50 -17.29
CA LEU A 58 -2.24 4.34 -16.61
C LEU A 58 -3.32 3.49 -15.94
N ASP A 59 -3.80 2.44 -16.61
CA ASP A 59 -4.76 1.48 -16.06
C ASP A 59 -4.19 0.81 -14.78
N THR A 60 -2.89 0.51 -14.72
CA THR A 60 -2.27 0.00 -13.48
C THR A 60 -2.21 1.02 -12.34
N LEU A 61 -2.03 2.32 -12.64
CA LEU A 61 -2.09 3.39 -11.64
C LEU A 61 -3.52 3.60 -11.12
N LEU A 62 -4.52 3.49 -11.99
CA LEU A 62 -5.93 3.51 -11.59
C LEU A 62 -6.29 2.31 -10.70
N GLY A 63 -5.81 1.11 -11.05
CA GLY A 63 -6.06 -0.10 -10.27
C GLY A 63 -5.58 -0.04 -8.82
N VAL A 64 -4.49 0.70 -8.54
CA VAL A 64 -4.00 0.91 -7.17
C VAL A 64 -4.62 2.14 -6.48
N GLY A 65 -5.58 2.81 -7.13
CA GLY A 65 -6.28 3.97 -6.56
C GLY A 65 -5.53 5.29 -6.67
N LEU A 66 -4.56 5.43 -7.58
CA LEU A 66 -3.80 6.66 -7.82
C LEU A 66 -4.38 7.49 -8.97
N GLY A 67 -5.70 7.49 -9.17
CA GLY A 67 -6.33 8.24 -10.26
C GLY A 67 -6.18 9.76 -10.16
N TYR A 68 -6.11 10.26 -8.93
CA TYR A 68 -6.10 11.69 -8.63
C TYR A 68 -4.71 12.36 -8.73
N ILE A 69 -3.62 11.59 -8.74
CA ILE A 69 -2.27 12.18 -8.79
C ILE A 69 -1.98 12.72 -10.19
N LYS A 70 -1.22 13.81 -10.26
CA LYS A 70 -0.74 14.34 -11.55
C LYS A 70 0.44 13.53 -12.07
N LEU A 71 0.53 13.31 -13.39
CA LEU A 71 1.63 12.55 -13.98
C LEU A 71 3.02 13.15 -13.69
N GLY A 72 3.10 14.48 -13.67
CA GLY A 72 4.31 15.25 -13.41
C GLY A 72 4.51 15.63 -11.95
N GLN A 73 3.68 15.13 -11.02
CA GLN A 73 3.83 15.42 -9.60
C GLN A 73 5.22 15.03 -9.11
N SER A 74 5.85 15.91 -8.33
CA SER A 74 7.19 15.63 -7.80
C SER A 74 7.14 14.43 -6.87
N SER A 75 8.09 13.51 -6.99
CA SER A 75 8.20 12.38 -6.07
C SER A 75 8.44 12.80 -4.62
N THR A 76 9.00 14.01 -4.40
CA THR A 76 9.25 14.58 -3.08
C THR A 76 7.99 15.08 -2.38
N THR A 77 6.88 15.26 -3.11
CA THR A 77 5.60 15.73 -2.56
C THR A 77 4.59 14.59 -2.43
N LEU A 78 4.97 13.36 -2.75
CA LEU A 78 4.15 12.17 -2.53
C LEU A 78 4.18 11.76 -1.06
N SER A 79 3.03 11.36 -0.54
CA SER A 79 2.94 10.64 0.73
C SER A 79 3.63 9.28 0.64
N GLY A 80 4.00 8.71 1.80
CA GLY A 80 4.58 7.37 1.86
C GLY A 80 3.68 6.30 1.20
N GLY A 81 2.37 6.36 1.44
CA GLY A 81 1.40 5.43 0.85
C GLY A 81 1.23 5.61 -0.66
N GLU A 82 1.35 6.82 -1.20
CA GLU A 82 1.37 7.04 -2.66
C GLU A 82 2.65 6.48 -3.29
N ALA A 83 3.81 6.78 -2.71
CA ALA A 83 5.09 6.28 -3.20
C ALA A 83 5.15 4.74 -3.21
N GLN A 84 4.61 4.11 -2.16
CA GLN A 84 4.51 2.66 -2.07
C GLN A 84 3.59 2.08 -3.15
N ARG A 85 2.41 2.68 -3.37
CA ARG A 85 1.47 2.23 -4.42
C ARG A 85 2.07 2.39 -5.83
N ILE A 86 2.81 3.47 -6.10
CA ILE A 86 3.57 3.63 -7.37
C ILE A 86 4.60 2.50 -7.54
N LYS A 87 5.29 2.09 -6.46
CA LYS A 87 6.22 0.97 -6.53
C LYS A 87 5.50 -0.35 -6.88
N LEU A 88 4.30 -0.56 -6.34
CA LEU A 88 3.49 -1.75 -6.64
C LEU A 88 3.02 -1.80 -8.09
N THR A 89 2.65 -0.67 -8.70
CA THR A 89 2.19 -0.65 -10.11
C THR A 89 3.26 -1.16 -11.07
N ARG A 90 4.54 -0.81 -10.80
CA ARG A 90 5.67 -1.28 -11.59
C ARG A 90 5.79 -2.81 -11.57
N GLU A 91 5.52 -3.43 -10.43
CA GLU A 91 5.56 -4.88 -10.30
C GLU A 91 4.34 -5.54 -10.95
N LEU A 92 3.15 -4.97 -10.80
CA LEU A 92 1.92 -5.43 -11.48
C LEU A 92 2.01 -5.41 -13.01
N ALA A 93 2.72 -4.41 -13.55
CA ALA A 93 2.91 -4.22 -14.99
C ALA A 93 3.89 -5.23 -15.60
N LYS A 94 4.71 -5.93 -14.79
CA LYS A 94 5.60 -6.98 -15.30
C LYS A 94 4.79 -8.21 -15.69
N LYS A 95 5.27 -8.93 -16.71
CA LYS A 95 4.77 -10.27 -17.00
C LYS A 95 5.10 -11.17 -15.81
N GLY A 96 4.07 -11.71 -15.18
CA GLY A 96 4.22 -12.62 -14.05
C GLY A 96 5.02 -13.86 -14.47
N THR A 97 5.99 -14.23 -13.65
CA THR A 97 6.75 -15.48 -13.83
C THR A 97 6.09 -16.66 -13.09
N GLY A 98 5.11 -16.37 -12.22
CA GLY A 98 4.48 -17.33 -11.31
C GLY A 98 5.46 -17.92 -10.29
N ARG A 99 6.61 -17.26 -10.07
CA ARG A 99 7.72 -17.75 -9.23
C ARG A 99 8.42 -16.63 -8.49
N THR A 100 7.72 -15.52 -8.26
CA THR A 100 8.26 -14.36 -7.53
C THR A 100 7.63 -14.30 -6.14
N ILE A 101 8.44 -14.00 -5.13
CA ILE A 101 7.97 -13.74 -3.77
C ILE A 101 8.04 -12.23 -3.54
N TYR A 102 6.91 -11.62 -3.21
CA TYR A 102 6.81 -10.22 -2.83
C TYR A 102 6.79 -10.11 -1.31
N LEU A 103 7.70 -9.33 -0.73
CA LEU A 103 7.72 -9.01 0.70
C LEU A 103 7.34 -7.54 0.90
N LEU A 104 6.26 -7.28 1.62
CA LEU A 104 5.75 -5.94 1.92
C LEU A 104 5.73 -5.70 3.42
N ASP A 105 6.27 -4.56 3.85
CA ASP A 105 6.28 -4.14 5.25
C ASP A 105 5.24 -3.02 5.46
N GLU A 106 4.26 -3.28 6.33
CA GLU A 106 3.11 -2.43 6.69
C GLU A 106 2.54 -1.58 5.53
N PRO A 107 2.11 -2.20 4.40
CA PRO A 107 1.67 -1.46 3.21
C PRO A 107 0.38 -0.66 3.38
N THR A 108 -0.34 -0.83 4.49
CA THR A 108 -1.51 -0.01 4.81
C THR A 108 -1.18 1.28 5.56
N THR A 109 0.10 1.54 5.87
CA THR A 109 0.51 2.74 6.61
C THR A 109 0.05 4.02 5.91
N GLY A 110 -0.81 4.78 6.59
CA GLY A 110 -1.32 6.06 6.07
C GLY A 110 -2.39 5.93 4.98
N LEU A 111 -2.93 4.73 4.74
CA LEU A 111 -4.04 4.53 3.82
C LEU A 111 -5.40 4.67 4.51
N HIS A 112 -6.35 5.29 3.80
CA HIS A 112 -7.75 5.29 4.19
C HIS A 112 -8.37 3.89 4.02
N PHE A 113 -9.44 3.58 4.76
CA PHE A 113 -10.07 2.24 4.75
C PHE A 113 -10.47 1.76 3.34
N ASP A 114 -10.95 2.65 2.49
CA ASP A 114 -11.31 2.29 1.11
C ASP A 114 -10.10 2.01 0.22
N ASP A 115 -8.95 2.65 0.51
CA ASP A 115 -7.70 2.38 -0.21
C ASP A 115 -7.06 1.06 0.24
N VAL A 116 -7.29 0.64 1.49
CA VAL A 116 -6.90 -0.70 1.96
C VAL A 116 -7.59 -1.80 1.14
N LYS A 117 -8.88 -1.63 0.81
CA LYS A 117 -9.60 -2.59 -0.05
C LYS A 117 -9.00 -2.69 -1.44
N LYS A 118 -8.65 -1.55 -2.06
CA LYS A 118 -7.97 -1.52 -3.36
C LYS A 118 -6.61 -2.20 -3.29
N LEU A 119 -5.85 -1.95 -2.22
CA LEU A 119 -4.57 -2.63 -1.99
C LEU A 119 -4.76 -4.14 -1.88
N ILE A 120 -5.75 -4.63 -1.13
CA ILE A 120 -6.03 -6.08 -1.03
C ILE A 120 -6.28 -6.68 -2.42
N HIS A 121 -7.12 -6.06 -3.25
CA HIS A 121 -7.35 -6.51 -4.63
C HIS A 121 -6.07 -6.56 -5.47
N VAL A 122 -5.18 -5.59 -5.30
CA VAL A 122 -3.88 -5.55 -5.97
C VAL A 122 -2.97 -6.70 -5.53
N LEU A 123 -3.00 -7.06 -4.24
CA LEU A 123 -2.24 -8.20 -3.73
C LEU A 123 -2.83 -9.51 -4.25
N ASP A 124 -4.15 -9.64 -4.30
CA ASP A 124 -4.84 -10.80 -4.89
C ASP A 124 -4.50 -10.97 -6.38
N ASP A 125 -4.39 -9.87 -7.13
CA ASP A 125 -3.96 -9.89 -8.53
C ASP A 125 -2.52 -10.39 -8.70
N LEU A 126 -1.61 -10.11 -7.75
CA LEU A 126 -0.26 -10.66 -7.77
C LEU A 126 -0.28 -12.17 -7.52
N VAL A 127 -1.12 -12.61 -6.59
CA VAL A 127 -1.29 -14.02 -6.21
C VAL A 127 -1.91 -14.83 -7.33
N SER A 128 -2.97 -14.32 -7.97
CA SER A 128 -3.64 -14.98 -9.11
C SER A 128 -2.72 -15.21 -10.32
N LYS A 129 -1.63 -14.43 -10.44
CA LYS A 129 -0.56 -14.63 -11.42
C LYS A 129 0.45 -15.73 -11.01
N GLY A 130 0.19 -16.46 -9.93
CA GLY A 130 1.02 -17.54 -9.38
C GLY A 130 2.17 -17.06 -8.49
N ASN A 131 2.17 -15.81 -8.04
CA ASN A 131 3.24 -15.31 -7.16
C ASN A 131 2.84 -15.48 -5.69
N THR A 132 3.82 -15.49 -4.79
CA THR A 132 3.56 -15.50 -3.34
C THR A 132 3.71 -14.09 -2.79
N VAL A 133 2.82 -13.68 -1.91
CA VAL A 133 2.86 -12.35 -1.27
C VAL A 133 2.93 -12.53 0.24
N VAL A 134 4.01 -12.06 0.85
CA VAL A 134 4.20 -12.03 2.30
C VAL A 134 4.10 -10.58 2.74
N VAL A 135 3.19 -10.30 3.67
CA VAL A 135 2.89 -8.97 4.17
C VAL A 135 3.08 -8.95 5.68
N ILE A 136 3.83 -7.99 6.19
CA ILE A 136 3.87 -7.68 7.62
C ILE A 136 2.78 -6.65 7.89
N GLU A 137 1.79 -6.98 8.71
CA GLU A 137 0.65 -6.10 8.94
C GLU A 137 0.11 -6.16 10.36
N HIS A 138 -0.57 -5.08 10.72
CA HIS A 138 -1.39 -4.99 11.93
C HIS A 138 -2.84 -4.59 11.59
N ASN A 139 -3.13 -4.27 10.32
CA ASN A 139 -4.48 -3.98 9.87
C ASN A 139 -5.31 -5.26 9.74
N LEU A 140 -6.36 -5.39 10.57
CA LEU A 140 -7.23 -6.57 10.59
C LEU A 140 -7.96 -6.81 9.27
N ASP A 141 -8.19 -5.79 8.44
CA ASP A 141 -8.83 -5.97 7.13
C ASP A 141 -7.90 -6.66 6.12
N VAL A 142 -6.59 -6.48 6.25
CA VAL A 142 -5.60 -7.25 5.46
C VAL A 142 -5.41 -8.63 6.06
N ILE A 143 -5.23 -8.72 7.38
CA ILE A 143 -5.00 -10.00 8.09
C ILE A 143 -6.15 -10.98 7.84
N LYS A 144 -7.42 -10.54 7.92
CA LYS A 144 -8.58 -11.39 7.66
C LYS A 144 -8.66 -11.89 6.21
N SER A 145 -8.05 -11.17 5.27
CA SER A 145 -8.11 -11.49 3.84
C SER A 145 -7.03 -12.48 3.42
N ALA A 146 -6.08 -12.79 4.30
CA ALA A 146 -4.95 -13.65 3.99
C ALA A 146 -5.35 -15.14 3.97
N ASP A 147 -4.67 -15.92 3.14
CA ASP A 147 -4.90 -17.36 3.05
C ASP A 147 -4.22 -18.10 4.22
N TYR A 148 -3.11 -17.55 4.71
CA TYR A 148 -2.33 -18.11 5.80
C TYR A 148 -1.72 -17.02 6.68
N LEU A 149 -1.66 -17.25 7.98
CA LEU A 149 -1.10 -16.32 8.97
C LEU A 149 0.03 -16.99 9.75
N ILE A 150 1.01 -16.18 10.13
CA ILE A 150 2.05 -16.50 11.09
C ILE A 150 2.04 -15.38 12.14
N ASP A 151 1.53 -15.70 13.32
CA ASP A 151 1.43 -14.76 14.44
C ASP A 151 2.69 -14.84 15.32
N MET A 152 3.36 -13.70 15.51
CA MET A 152 4.58 -13.60 16.31
C MET A 152 4.29 -12.94 17.65
N GLY A 153 4.88 -13.49 18.71
CA GLY A 153 4.67 -12.99 20.07
C GLY A 153 5.31 -13.89 21.12
N PRO A 154 4.66 -14.12 22.27
CA PRO A 154 3.36 -13.58 22.71
C PRO A 154 3.41 -12.08 23.04
N GLU A 155 4.60 -11.53 23.30
CA GLU A 155 4.81 -10.12 23.60
C GLU A 155 5.88 -9.52 22.67
N GLY A 156 6.18 -8.23 22.82
CA GLY A 156 7.31 -7.58 22.14
C GLY A 156 8.63 -7.65 22.93
N GLY A 157 9.76 -7.42 22.26
CA GLY A 157 11.08 -7.38 22.89
C GLY A 157 11.56 -8.75 23.37
N ASN A 158 12.22 -8.81 24.54
CA ASN A 158 12.79 -10.06 25.08
C ASN A 158 11.74 -11.12 25.45
N ALA A 159 10.47 -10.74 25.56
CA ALA A 159 9.36 -11.64 25.85
C ALA A 159 8.64 -12.13 24.57
N GLY A 160 9.19 -11.83 23.39
CA GLY A 160 8.67 -12.20 22.08
C GLY A 160 9.60 -13.11 21.29
N GLY A 161 9.41 -13.11 19.96
CA GLY A 161 10.27 -13.84 19.02
C GLY A 161 9.87 -15.31 18.82
N LEU A 162 8.71 -15.71 19.34
CA LEU A 162 8.15 -17.05 19.15
C LEU A 162 6.98 -17.00 18.17
N VAL A 163 6.78 -18.11 17.46
CA VAL A 163 5.55 -18.34 16.68
C VAL A 163 4.47 -18.78 17.66
N VAL A 164 3.44 -17.96 17.82
CA VAL A 164 2.32 -18.20 18.76
C VAL A 164 1.24 -19.04 18.09
N ALA A 165 0.93 -18.72 16.84
CA ALA A 165 -0.09 -19.42 16.05
C ALA A 165 0.27 -19.37 14.56
N THR A 166 -0.14 -20.40 13.84
CA THR A 166 -0.08 -20.45 12.37
C THR A 166 -1.32 -21.15 11.83
N GLY A 167 -1.78 -20.75 10.66
CA GLY A 167 -2.94 -21.37 10.02
C GLY A 167 -3.75 -20.35 9.23
N THR A 168 -4.99 -20.71 8.90
CA THR A 168 -5.94 -19.75 8.31
C THR A 168 -6.33 -18.68 9.34
N PRO A 169 -6.89 -17.53 8.91
CA PRO A 169 -7.44 -16.52 9.81
C PRO A 169 -8.38 -17.09 10.88
N GLU A 170 -9.24 -18.04 10.52
CA GLU A 170 -10.18 -18.71 11.42
C GLU A 170 -9.47 -19.56 12.46
N GLN A 171 -8.45 -20.34 12.05
CA GLN A 171 -7.66 -21.17 12.96
C GLN A 171 -6.89 -20.31 13.97
N VAL A 172 -6.29 -19.20 13.52
CA VAL A 172 -5.58 -18.27 14.41
C VAL A 172 -6.56 -17.56 15.36
N ALA A 173 -7.79 -17.28 14.93
CA ALA A 173 -8.83 -16.66 15.75
C ALA A 173 -9.29 -17.53 16.93
N GLU A 174 -9.07 -18.84 16.88
CA GLU A 174 -9.37 -19.77 17.97
C GLU A 174 -8.27 -19.86 19.04
N VAL A 175 -7.05 -19.38 18.75
CA VAL A 175 -5.91 -19.46 19.68
C VAL A 175 -5.99 -18.34 20.71
N MET A 176 -6.24 -18.69 21.98
CA MET A 176 -6.44 -17.73 23.07
C MET A 176 -5.17 -16.96 23.45
N GLU A 177 -4.01 -17.59 23.31
CA GLU A 177 -2.68 -17.01 23.56
C GLU A 177 -2.29 -15.95 22.51
N SER A 178 -2.90 -16.01 21.32
CA SER A 178 -2.66 -15.04 20.25
C SER A 178 -3.39 -13.73 20.54
N HIS A 179 -2.65 -12.61 20.59
CA HIS A 179 -3.28 -11.28 20.60
C HIS A 179 -4.02 -11.05 19.28
N THR A 180 -3.41 -11.39 18.15
CA THR A 180 -4.01 -11.28 16.83
C THR A 180 -5.31 -12.06 16.74
N GLY A 181 -5.33 -13.32 17.17
CA GLY A 181 -6.52 -14.17 17.17
C GLY A 181 -7.70 -13.58 17.95
N ARG A 182 -7.44 -13.02 19.14
CA ARG A 182 -8.48 -12.39 19.96
C ARG A 182 -9.19 -11.22 19.27
N PHE A 183 -8.44 -10.34 18.59
CA PHE A 183 -9.03 -9.23 17.84
C PHE A 183 -9.63 -9.67 16.50
N LEU A 184 -9.01 -10.64 15.84
CA LEU A 184 -9.47 -11.20 14.58
C LEU A 184 -10.83 -11.90 14.73
N ARG A 185 -11.05 -12.61 15.84
CA ARG A 185 -12.32 -13.29 16.14
C ARG A 185 -13.52 -12.35 16.10
N ALA A 186 -13.43 -11.18 16.75
CA ALA A 186 -14.50 -10.18 16.73
C ALA A 186 -14.70 -9.55 15.34
N ARG A 187 -13.65 -9.54 14.50
CA ARG A 187 -13.72 -9.02 13.12
C ARG A 187 -14.33 -10.02 12.14
N LEU A 188 -14.08 -11.32 12.34
CA LEU A 188 -14.67 -12.41 11.55
C LEU A 188 -16.13 -12.66 11.92
N ASN A 189 -16.48 -12.47 13.20
CA ASN A 189 -17.82 -12.72 13.71
C ASN A 189 -18.33 -11.48 14.48
N PRO A 190 -18.98 -10.52 13.81
CA PRO A 190 -19.34 -9.23 14.40
C PRO A 190 -20.36 -9.30 15.54
N GLU A 191 -20.98 -10.47 15.77
CA GLU A 191 -21.87 -10.72 16.91
C GLU A 191 -21.12 -11.10 18.20
N ILE A 192 -19.81 -11.36 18.14
CA ILE A 192 -18.97 -11.73 19.28
C ILE A 192 -18.22 -10.49 19.77
N GLU A 193 -18.50 -10.05 21.01
CA GLU A 193 -17.74 -8.97 21.64
C GLU A 193 -16.26 -9.36 21.82
N PRO A 194 -15.32 -8.43 21.60
CA PRO A 194 -13.90 -8.69 21.78
C PRO A 194 -13.60 -9.07 23.24
N VAL A 195 -12.88 -10.18 23.44
CA VAL A 195 -12.53 -10.66 24.78
C VAL A 195 -11.59 -9.63 25.44
N PRO A 196 -11.95 -9.06 26.61
CA PRO A 196 -11.15 -8.04 27.25
C PRO A 196 -9.77 -8.55 27.63
N VAL A 197 -8.74 -7.73 27.40
CA VAL A 197 -7.37 -8.03 27.80
C VAL A 197 -7.32 -8.04 29.33
N ALA A 198 -6.93 -9.17 29.93
CA ALA A 198 -6.66 -9.21 31.35
C ALA A 198 -5.56 -8.19 31.69
N SER A 199 -5.93 -7.09 32.36
CA SER A 199 -4.98 -6.09 32.81
C SER A 199 -4.14 -6.68 33.93
N ARG A 200 -2.89 -7.05 33.63
CA ARG A 200 -1.90 -7.22 34.69
C ARG A 200 -1.47 -5.82 35.14
N ALA A 201 -1.99 -5.43 36.31
CA ALA A 201 -1.59 -4.22 37.01
C ALA A 201 -0.06 -4.18 37.14
N GLY A 202 0.53 -3.07 36.69
CA GLY A 202 1.93 -2.71 36.94
C GLY A 202 2.92 -3.27 35.92
N LEU A 203 3.18 -2.52 34.85
CA LEU A 203 4.49 -2.44 34.17
C LEU A 203 4.50 -1.16 33.31
N ASN A 204 5.32 -0.20 33.70
CA ASN A 204 5.52 1.08 33.05
C ASN A 204 5.98 0.93 31.59
N GLY A 205 5.34 1.68 30.68
CA GLY A 205 6.00 2.32 29.54
C GLY A 205 6.40 1.45 28.34
N ARG A 206 5.46 1.28 27.40
CA ARG A 206 5.58 1.35 25.91
C ARG A 206 4.46 0.51 25.28
N ARG A 207 3.72 1.06 24.32
CA ARG A 207 2.73 0.30 23.53
C ARG A 207 3.45 -0.89 22.89
N LYS A 208 3.11 -2.10 23.32
CA LYS A 208 3.71 -3.34 22.82
C LYS A 208 2.98 -3.74 21.53
N LYS A 209 3.71 -3.74 20.41
CA LYS A 209 3.19 -4.21 19.12
C LYS A 209 3.39 -5.73 19.03
N ALA A 210 2.30 -6.49 18.88
CA ALA A 210 2.36 -7.83 18.28
C ALA A 210 2.57 -7.65 16.77
N VAL A 211 3.35 -8.54 16.15
CA VAL A 211 3.65 -8.48 14.72
C VAL A 211 3.06 -9.72 14.06
N CYS A 212 2.14 -9.53 13.12
CA CYS A 212 1.58 -10.62 12.34
C CYS A 212 2.19 -10.58 10.93
N ALA A 213 2.65 -11.73 10.45
CA ALA A 213 2.95 -11.92 9.04
C ALA A 213 1.76 -12.61 8.38
N ALA A 214 1.11 -11.91 7.46
CA ALA A 214 0.06 -12.42 6.61
C ALA A 214 0.69 -12.93 5.31
N VAL A 215 0.42 -14.19 4.97
CA VAL A 215 0.89 -14.84 3.76
C VAL A 215 -0.32 -15.08 2.85
N LYS A 216 -0.28 -14.52 1.64
CA LYS A 216 -1.19 -14.84 0.55
C LYS A 216 -0.47 -15.72 -0.46
N ILE A 217 -1.06 -16.85 -0.82
CA ILE A 217 -0.45 -17.93 -1.62
C ILE A 217 -1.25 -18.18 -2.89
#